data_AF-W4UTS8-F1
#
_entry.id   AF-W4UTS8-F1
#
_cell.length_a   1.000
_cell.length_b   1.000
_cell.length_c   1.000
_cell.angle_alpha   90.00
_cell.angle_beta   90.00
_cell.angle_gamma   90.00
#
_symmetry.space_group_name_H-M   'P 1'
#
loop_
_entity.id
_entity.type
_entity.pdbx_description
1 polymer ?
#
loop_
_entity_poly.entity_id
_entity_poly.type
_entity_poly.pdbx_seq_one_letter_code
_entity_poly.pdbx_strand_id
1 'polypeptide(L)'
;MKKKHVFLAVCAVAMLTPKSVWAQYPQITDEAKEDYKKMMTEERRLSDEAWAKALPIVEKEAKEGRPYISWASRPYDLPQARIPSFPGAEGGGMYTFGGRGGKVITVTNLNDRGPGSFREACETGGARTIVFNVAGVIRLNSPIIVRAPYVTIAGQTAPGDGVCIAGESFWVDTHDVIVRHMRFRRGETKVSIVMTPSVVIRLETL
;
A
#
# COMPACT_ATOMS: atom_id res chain seq x y z
N MET A 1 -27.91 -35.25 51.17
CA MET A 1 -26.70 -34.51 50.72
C MET A 1 -26.20 -34.87 49.31
N LYS A 2 -26.63 -35.97 48.65
CA LYS A 2 -26.06 -36.42 47.36
C LYS A 2 -26.47 -35.62 46.10
N LYS A 3 -27.68 -35.02 46.06
CA LYS A 3 -28.18 -34.32 44.84
C LYS A 3 -27.49 -32.98 44.54
N LYS A 4 -26.99 -32.27 45.57
CA LYS A 4 -26.31 -30.98 45.39
C LYS A 4 -24.93 -31.12 44.74
N HIS A 5 -24.21 -32.21 45.03
CA HIS A 5 -22.89 -32.49 44.43
C HIS A 5 -22.99 -32.94 42.97
N VAL A 6 -24.06 -33.65 42.60
CA VAL A 6 -24.32 -34.02 41.20
C VAL A 6 -24.60 -32.79 40.34
N PHE A 7 -25.39 -31.83 40.86
CA PHE A 7 -25.70 -30.60 40.14
C PHE A 7 -24.47 -29.70 39.96
N LEU A 8 -23.59 -29.63 40.97
CA LEU A 8 -22.33 -28.89 40.91
C LEU A 8 -21.31 -29.51 39.95
N ALA A 9 -21.24 -30.86 39.89
CA ALA A 9 -20.38 -31.57 38.95
C ALA A 9 -20.83 -31.37 37.50
N VAL A 10 -22.14 -31.35 37.23
CA VAL A 10 -22.67 -31.10 35.87
C VAL A 10 -22.40 -29.65 35.41
N CYS A 11 -22.48 -28.67 36.32
CA CYS A 11 -22.15 -27.27 35.99
C CYS A 11 -20.65 -27.08 35.72
N ALA A 12 -19.77 -27.79 36.43
CA ALA A 12 -18.32 -27.72 36.21
C ALA A 12 -17.89 -28.34 34.87
N VAL A 13 -18.53 -29.42 34.44
CA VAL A 13 -18.26 -30.06 33.13
C VAL A 13 -18.73 -29.19 31.96
N ALA A 14 -19.85 -28.46 32.11
CA ALA A 14 -20.34 -27.54 31.08
C ALA A 14 -19.40 -26.34 30.83
N MET A 15 -18.65 -25.90 31.86
CA MET A 15 -17.69 -24.78 31.76
C MET A 15 -16.30 -25.20 31.26
N LEU A 16 -16.01 -26.50 31.17
CA LEU A 16 -14.72 -27.03 30.73
C LEU A 16 -14.66 -27.44 29.26
N THR A 17 -15.75 -27.24 28.50
CA THR A 17 -15.69 -27.40 27.04
C THR A 17 -15.08 -26.15 26.42
N PRO A 18 -13.89 -26.22 25.80
CA PRO A 18 -13.33 -25.07 25.12
C PRO A 18 -14.27 -24.70 23.99
N LYS A 19 -14.98 -23.57 24.13
CA LYS A 19 -15.67 -22.94 23.02
C LYS A 19 -14.59 -22.37 22.10
N SER A 20 -14.14 -23.18 21.15
CA SER A 20 -13.46 -22.69 19.96
C SER A 20 -14.47 -21.83 19.21
N VAL A 21 -14.44 -20.53 19.49
CA VAL A 21 -15.14 -19.54 18.67
C VAL A 21 -14.33 -19.43 17.39
N TRP A 22 -14.69 -20.24 16.39
CA TRP A 22 -14.21 -20.03 15.03
C TRP A 22 -14.73 -18.67 14.61
N ALA A 23 -13.82 -17.72 14.36
CA ALA A 23 -14.21 -16.42 13.86
C ALA A 23 -15.03 -16.63 12.57
N GLN A 24 -16.26 -16.11 12.54
CA GLN A 24 -17.18 -16.26 11.42
C GLN A 24 -16.76 -15.32 10.28
N TYR A 25 -15.59 -15.56 9.71
CA TYR A 25 -15.17 -14.85 8.51
C TYR A 25 -15.96 -15.39 7.32
N PRO A 26 -16.56 -14.52 6.49
CA PRO A 26 -17.21 -14.94 5.26
C PRO A 26 -16.28 -15.83 4.45
N GLN A 27 -16.72 -17.05 4.16
CA GLN A 27 -15.97 -17.97 3.29
C GLN A 27 -16.15 -17.51 1.85
N ILE A 28 -15.05 -17.28 1.15
CA ILE A 28 -15.08 -16.81 -0.24
C ILE A 28 -15.57 -17.94 -1.12
N THR A 29 -16.59 -17.67 -1.95
CA THR A 29 -17.06 -18.56 -3.01
C THR A 29 -15.92 -18.85 -4.00
N ASP A 30 -15.83 -20.06 -4.55
CA ASP A 30 -14.73 -20.41 -5.46
C ASP A 30 -14.69 -19.53 -6.72
N GLU A 31 -15.85 -19.12 -7.22
CA GLU A 31 -15.99 -18.14 -8.31
C GLU A 31 -15.30 -16.81 -7.99
N ALA A 32 -15.54 -16.24 -6.80
CA ALA A 32 -14.88 -15.01 -6.36
C ALA A 32 -13.36 -15.16 -6.20
N LYS A 33 -12.86 -16.37 -5.84
CA LYS A 33 -11.42 -16.64 -5.82
C LYS A 33 -10.83 -16.65 -7.23
N GLU A 34 -11.53 -17.24 -8.19
CA GLU A 34 -11.09 -17.26 -9.59
C GLU A 34 -11.10 -15.87 -10.21
N ASP A 35 -12.13 -15.08 -9.97
CA ASP A 35 -12.22 -13.70 -10.44
C ASP A 35 -11.11 -12.84 -9.85
N TYR A 36 -10.86 -12.96 -8.54
CA TYR A 36 -9.74 -12.30 -7.90
C TYR A 36 -8.40 -12.74 -8.51
N LYS A 37 -8.21 -14.03 -8.76
CA LYS A 37 -6.99 -14.55 -9.39
C LYS A 37 -6.80 -13.97 -10.81
N LYS A 38 -7.86 -13.94 -11.62
CA LYS A 38 -7.82 -13.35 -12.97
C LYS A 38 -7.45 -11.87 -12.92
N MET A 39 -8.10 -11.11 -12.03
CA MET A 39 -7.78 -9.71 -11.79
C MET A 39 -6.31 -9.52 -11.39
N MET A 40 -5.83 -10.25 -10.39
CA MET A 40 -4.45 -10.14 -9.91
C MET A 40 -3.42 -10.56 -10.96
N THR A 41 -3.71 -11.57 -11.78
CA THR A 41 -2.82 -12.01 -12.88
C THR A 41 -2.71 -10.92 -13.94
N GLU A 42 -3.83 -10.32 -14.34
CA GLU A 42 -3.83 -9.24 -15.31
C GLU A 42 -3.12 -7.99 -14.77
N GLU A 43 -3.35 -7.65 -13.52
CA GLU A 43 -2.68 -6.51 -12.87
C GLU A 43 -1.18 -6.71 -12.74
N ARG A 44 -0.74 -7.93 -12.45
CA ARG A 44 0.68 -8.26 -12.45
C ARG A 44 1.27 -8.11 -13.84
N ARG A 45 0.59 -8.56 -14.90
CA ARG A 45 1.02 -8.38 -16.30
C ARG A 45 1.18 -6.89 -16.63
N LEU A 46 0.18 -6.07 -16.31
CA LEU A 46 0.22 -4.62 -16.54
C LEU A 46 1.34 -3.95 -15.72
N SER A 47 1.53 -4.38 -14.47
CA SER A 47 2.62 -3.91 -13.61
C SER A 47 4.00 -4.29 -14.15
N ASP A 48 4.15 -5.48 -14.73
CA ASP A 48 5.38 -5.93 -15.37
C ASP A 48 5.68 -5.11 -16.63
N GLU A 49 4.66 -4.77 -17.42
CA GLU A 49 4.81 -3.89 -18.58
C GLU A 49 5.19 -2.46 -18.19
N ALA A 50 4.55 -1.91 -17.16
CA ALA A 50 4.91 -0.61 -16.59
C ALA A 50 6.35 -0.63 -16.05
N TRP A 51 6.72 -1.71 -15.35
CA TRP A 51 8.06 -1.90 -14.82
C TRP A 51 9.11 -2.00 -15.93
N ALA A 52 8.83 -2.71 -17.02
CA ALA A 52 9.72 -2.80 -18.17
C ALA A 52 10.00 -1.42 -18.80
N LYS A 53 9.01 -0.50 -18.79
CA LYS A 53 9.18 0.88 -19.24
C LYS A 53 9.95 1.74 -18.22
N ALA A 54 9.76 1.50 -16.94
CA ALA A 54 10.41 2.23 -15.85
C ALA A 54 11.88 1.83 -15.66
N LEU A 55 12.20 0.55 -15.86
CA LEU A 55 13.50 -0.04 -15.55
C LEU A 55 14.68 0.69 -16.22
N PRO A 56 14.67 1.03 -17.52
CA PRO A 56 15.77 1.76 -18.15
C PRO A 56 16.05 3.13 -17.50
N ILE A 57 14.99 3.80 -17.01
CA ILE A 57 15.11 5.10 -16.33
C ILE A 57 15.74 4.88 -14.95
N VAL A 58 15.27 3.87 -14.21
CA VAL A 58 15.82 3.52 -12.89
C VAL A 58 17.29 3.12 -12.99
N GLU A 59 17.66 2.31 -13.98
CA GLU A 59 19.06 1.91 -14.22
C GLU A 59 19.94 3.11 -14.60
N LYS A 60 19.42 4.05 -15.37
CA LYS A 60 20.12 5.29 -15.70
C LYS A 60 20.37 6.11 -14.43
N GLU A 61 19.35 6.34 -13.62
CA GLU A 61 19.47 7.10 -12.36
C GLU A 61 20.37 6.38 -11.35
N ALA A 62 20.38 5.04 -11.35
CA ALA A 62 21.31 4.25 -10.54
C ALA A 62 22.77 4.54 -10.86
N LYS A 63 23.11 4.74 -12.15
CA LYS A 63 24.46 5.16 -12.58
C LYS A 63 24.77 6.61 -12.19
N GLU A 64 23.75 7.45 -12.09
CA GLU A 64 23.87 8.86 -11.69
C GLU A 64 23.92 9.05 -10.16
N GLY A 65 23.97 7.97 -9.38
CA GLY A 65 24.13 8.00 -7.92
C GLY A 65 22.85 7.74 -7.11
N ARG A 66 21.78 7.24 -7.75
CA ARG A 66 20.53 6.81 -7.10
C ARG A 66 20.36 5.28 -7.18
N PRO A 67 21.15 4.50 -6.43
CA PRO A 67 21.19 3.05 -6.59
C PRO A 67 19.81 2.43 -6.34
N TYR A 68 19.37 1.55 -7.24
CA TYR A 68 18.22 0.69 -7.00
C TYR A 68 18.68 -0.59 -6.30
N ILE A 69 18.21 -0.82 -5.07
CA ILE A 69 18.62 -1.92 -4.19
C ILE A 69 17.40 -2.78 -3.89
N SER A 70 17.10 -3.72 -4.79
CA SER A 70 15.92 -4.59 -4.69
C SER A 70 15.95 -5.60 -3.54
N TRP A 71 17.14 -5.91 -3.01
CA TRP A 71 17.32 -6.85 -1.90
C TRP A 71 17.27 -6.18 -0.52
N ALA A 72 17.26 -4.85 -0.46
CA ALA A 72 17.26 -4.11 0.80
C ALA A 72 15.97 -4.40 1.57
N SER A 73 16.11 -4.83 2.83
CA SER A 73 14.97 -5.10 3.71
C SER A 73 14.99 -4.22 4.95
N ARG A 74 16.17 -3.71 5.32
CA ARG A 74 16.40 -2.98 6.55
C ARG A 74 16.79 -1.55 6.22
N PRO A 75 16.47 -0.57 7.09
CA PRO A 75 16.79 0.84 6.83
C PRO A 75 18.26 1.09 6.50
N TYR A 76 19.19 0.41 7.18
CA TYR A 76 20.63 0.59 7.00
C TYR A 76 21.22 -0.11 5.75
N ASP A 77 20.43 -0.93 5.05
CA ASP A 77 20.81 -1.47 3.73
C ASP A 77 20.75 -0.39 2.64
N LEU A 78 20.02 0.70 2.91
CA LEU A 78 19.79 1.80 2.00
C LEU A 78 20.66 3.02 2.35
N PRO A 79 21.19 3.74 1.35
CA PRO A 79 21.80 5.04 1.58
C PRO A 79 20.83 5.97 2.31
N GLN A 80 21.33 6.72 3.29
CA GLN A 80 20.53 7.66 4.07
C GLN A 80 20.89 9.10 3.67
N ALA A 81 19.87 9.95 3.50
CA ALA A 81 20.06 11.36 3.23
C ALA A 81 20.63 12.11 4.43
N ARG A 82 21.38 13.19 4.18
CA ARG A 82 21.93 14.05 5.27
C ARG A 82 20.89 14.91 5.98
N ILE A 83 19.77 15.15 5.31
CA ILE A 83 18.67 15.96 5.82
C ILE A 83 17.43 15.08 5.94
N PRO A 84 16.59 15.28 6.96
CA PRO A 84 15.35 14.54 7.09
C PRO A 84 14.47 14.63 5.84
N SER A 85 13.66 13.60 5.62
CA SER A 85 12.67 13.50 4.54
C SER A 85 11.69 14.68 4.57
N PHE A 86 11.28 15.08 5.77
CA PHE A 86 10.47 16.25 6.05
C PHE A 86 10.70 16.73 7.49
N PRO A 87 10.36 17.99 7.82
CA PRO A 87 10.42 18.48 9.20
C PRO A 87 9.56 17.62 10.12
N GLY A 88 10.15 17.08 11.20
CA GLY A 88 9.47 16.17 12.12
C GLY A 88 9.37 14.71 11.66
N ALA A 89 10.11 14.29 10.62
CA ALA A 89 10.21 12.88 10.27
C ALA A 89 10.96 12.12 11.37
N GLU A 90 10.43 10.96 11.78
CA GLU A 90 11.03 10.11 12.81
C GLU A 90 11.10 8.64 12.34
N GLY A 91 11.83 7.81 13.07
CA GLY A 91 11.95 6.37 12.80
C GLY A 91 12.88 5.99 11.63
N GLY A 92 12.79 4.73 11.19
CA GLY A 92 13.69 4.16 10.18
C GLY A 92 13.58 4.75 8.77
N GLY A 93 12.51 5.52 8.50
CA GLY A 93 12.32 6.25 7.25
C GLY A 93 12.68 7.74 7.32
N MET A 94 13.24 8.21 8.44
CA MET A 94 13.51 9.64 8.64
C MET A 94 14.42 10.25 7.59
N TYR A 95 15.38 9.49 7.04
CA TYR A 95 16.36 9.97 6.07
C TYR A 95 16.18 9.40 4.66
N THR A 96 14.96 8.99 4.29
CA THR A 96 14.70 8.60 2.90
C THR A 96 14.88 9.78 1.94
N PHE A 97 15.42 9.51 0.75
CA PHE A 97 15.56 10.52 -0.29
C PHE A 97 14.20 10.90 -0.91
N GLY A 98 13.25 9.96 -0.93
CA GLY A 98 12.00 10.10 -1.69
C GLY A 98 12.25 10.53 -3.13
N GLY A 99 11.38 11.38 -3.67
CA GLY A 99 11.48 11.97 -5.01
C GLY A 99 12.31 13.24 -5.11
N ARG A 100 13.15 13.57 -4.10
CA ARG A 100 13.93 14.81 -4.08
C ARG A 100 14.86 14.88 -5.28
N GLY A 101 14.91 16.02 -5.98
CA GLY A 101 15.75 16.24 -7.17
C GLY A 101 15.30 15.45 -8.40
N GLY A 102 14.10 14.86 -8.35
CA GLY A 102 13.45 14.19 -9.46
C GLY A 102 12.49 15.08 -10.23
N LYS A 103 11.66 14.46 -11.08
CA LYS A 103 10.62 15.15 -11.84
C LYS A 103 9.40 15.45 -10.98
N VAL A 104 8.70 16.55 -11.28
CA VAL A 104 7.38 16.81 -10.68
C VAL A 104 6.32 16.28 -11.63
N ILE A 105 5.49 15.34 -11.16
CA ILE A 105 4.37 14.79 -11.92
C ILE A 105 3.09 15.30 -11.29
N THR A 106 2.26 15.97 -12.10
CA THR A 106 0.98 16.50 -11.64
C THR A 106 -0.13 15.54 -12.01
N VAL A 107 -0.89 15.09 -11.02
CA VAL A 107 -2.13 14.34 -11.21
C VAL A 107 -3.23 15.33 -11.56
N THR A 108 -3.87 15.11 -12.72
CA THR A 108 -4.85 16.03 -13.31
C THR A 108 -6.26 15.44 -13.38
N ASN A 109 -6.45 14.16 -13.07
CA ASN A 109 -7.76 13.52 -13.03
C ASN A 109 -7.90 12.52 -11.88
N LEU A 110 -9.14 12.12 -11.60
CA LEU A 110 -9.51 11.17 -10.56
C LEU A 110 -9.74 9.75 -11.11
N ASN A 111 -9.36 9.50 -12.36
CA ASN A 111 -9.55 8.20 -13.00
C ASN A 111 -8.52 7.21 -12.46
N ASP A 112 -8.89 5.92 -12.44
CA ASP A 112 -8.01 4.85 -11.99
C ASP A 112 -6.81 4.60 -12.93
N ARG A 113 -7.00 4.82 -14.24
CA ARG A 113 -6.01 4.60 -15.30
C ARG A 113 -6.08 5.70 -16.35
N GLY A 114 -4.98 5.82 -17.11
CA GLY A 114 -4.83 6.74 -18.24
C GLY A 114 -3.92 7.93 -17.93
N PRO A 115 -3.64 8.76 -18.96
CA PRO A 115 -2.76 9.91 -18.81
C PRO A 115 -3.27 10.89 -17.74
N GLY A 116 -2.38 11.35 -16.86
CA GLY A 116 -2.68 12.27 -15.77
C GLY A 116 -3.35 11.64 -14.55
N SER A 117 -3.49 10.30 -14.53
CA SER A 117 -4.01 9.57 -13.37
C SER A 117 -2.95 9.40 -12.27
N PHE A 118 -3.41 9.18 -11.03
CA PHE A 118 -2.52 8.86 -9.92
C PHE A 118 -1.72 7.57 -10.15
N ARG A 119 -2.33 6.56 -10.80
CA ARG A 119 -1.66 5.30 -11.12
C ARG A 119 -0.50 5.50 -12.08
N GLU A 120 -0.71 6.22 -13.17
CA GLU A 120 0.38 6.52 -14.13
C GLU A 120 1.55 7.23 -13.43
N ALA A 121 1.25 8.20 -12.57
CA ALA A 121 2.27 8.89 -11.79
C ALA A 121 3.05 7.93 -10.86
N CYS A 122 2.38 6.93 -10.29
CA CYS A 122 2.99 5.89 -9.46
C CYS A 122 3.77 4.84 -10.26
N GLU A 123 3.36 4.53 -11.49
CA GLU A 123 4.00 3.54 -12.37
C GLU A 123 5.17 4.13 -13.17
N THR A 124 5.25 5.46 -13.29
CA THR A 124 6.35 6.15 -13.98
C THR A 124 7.69 5.85 -13.33
N GLY A 125 8.71 5.53 -14.13
CA GLY A 125 10.07 5.30 -13.64
C GLY A 125 10.83 6.58 -13.29
N GLY A 126 11.81 6.42 -12.40
CA GLY A 126 12.70 7.49 -11.96
C GLY A 126 12.21 8.28 -10.75
N ALA A 127 13.10 9.09 -10.21
CA ALA A 127 12.86 9.91 -9.05
C ALA A 127 11.75 10.92 -9.37
N ARG A 128 10.70 10.95 -8.54
CA ARG A 128 9.53 11.79 -8.84
C ARG A 128 8.78 12.27 -7.61
N THR A 129 8.31 13.50 -7.67
CA THR A 129 7.38 14.08 -6.71
C THR A 129 6.00 14.20 -7.37
N ILE A 130 5.02 13.50 -6.82
CA ILE A 130 3.64 13.48 -7.27
C ILE A 130 2.89 14.57 -6.51
N VAL A 131 2.35 15.52 -7.28
CA VAL A 131 1.51 16.63 -6.79
C VAL A 131 0.13 16.53 -7.42
N PHE A 132 -0.87 17.16 -6.81
CA PHE A 132 -2.27 17.02 -7.22
C PHE A 132 -2.86 18.37 -7.63
N ASN A 133 -3.42 18.45 -8.83
CA ASN A 133 -4.25 19.58 -9.26
C ASN A 133 -5.76 19.30 -9.07
N VAL A 134 -6.10 18.08 -8.64
CA VAL A 134 -7.46 17.61 -8.41
C VAL A 134 -7.64 17.18 -6.95
N ALA A 135 -8.87 17.24 -6.49
CA ALA A 135 -9.26 16.85 -5.15
C ALA A 135 -10.47 15.93 -5.18
N GLY A 136 -10.63 15.12 -4.15
CA GLY A 136 -11.73 14.16 -4.04
C GLY A 136 -11.25 12.72 -3.92
N VAL A 137 -12.13 11.79 -4.30
CA VAL A 137 -11.91 10.36 -4.11
C VAL A 137 -11.47 9.73 -5.44
N ILE A 138 -10.28 9.15 -5.46
CA ILE A 138 -9.79 8.30 -6.54
C ILE A 138 -10.22 6.87 -6.21
N ARG A 139 -11.17 6.34 -6.99
CA ARG A 139 -11.64 4.96 -6.84
C ARG A 139 -10.80 4.04 -7.69
N LEU A 140 -10.02 3.19 -7.04
CA LEU A 140 -9.20 2.18 -7.70
C LEU A 140 -10.03 0.94 -8.01
N ASN A 141 -9.97 0.45 -9.26
CA ASN A 141 -10.61 -0.81 -9.65
C ASN A 141 -9.69 -2.01 -9.39
N SER A 142 -8.40 -1.75 -9.24
CA SER A 142 -7.36 -2.75 -9.05
C SER A 142 -6.25 -2.20 -8.14
N PRO A 143 -5.44 -3.06 -7.49
CA PRO A 143 -4.35 -2.57 -6.65
C PRO A 143 -3.31 -1.80 -7.48
N ILE A 144 -2.76 -0.71 -6.92
CA ILE A 144 -1.58 -0.03 -7.47
C ILE A 144 -0.34 -0.64 -6.85
N ILE A 145 0.60 -1.10 -7.67
CA ILE A 145 1.89 -1.65 -7.21
C ILE A 145 3.01 -0.69 -7.59
N VAL A 146 3.54 0.02 -6.60
CA VAL A 146 4.65 0.95 -6.78
C VAL A 146 5.97 0.19 -6.71
N ARG A 147 6.56 -0.06 -7.88
CA ARG A 147 7.85 -0.78 -8.04
C ARG A 147 9.04 0.17 -8.24
N ALA A 148 8.80 1.33 -8.86
CA ALA A 148 9.86 2.31 -9.11
C ALA A 148 10.19 3.11 -7.84
N PRO A 149 11.45 3.06 -7.37
CA PRO A 149 11.90 3.72 -6.13
C PRO A 149 11.90 5.24 -6.25
N TYR A 150 12.26 5.93 -5.16
CA TYR A 150 12.49 7.37 -5.12
C TYR A 150 11.23 8.18 -5.47
N VAL A 151 10.16 7.98 -4.71
CA VAL A 151 8.89 8.68 -4.95
C VAL A 151 8.43 9.47 -3.72
N THR A 152 7.93 10.68 -3.95
CA THR A 152 7.27 11.49 -2.92
C THR A 152 5.85 11.80 -3.37
N ILE A 153 4.85 11.37 -2.62
CA ILE A 153 3.44 11.71 -2.82
C ILE A 153 3.10 12.84 -1.86
N ALA A 154 2.85 14.02 -2.42
CA ALA A 154 2.60 15.25 -1.70
C ALA A 154 1.10 15.59 -1.69
N GLY A 155 0.31 14.89 -0.85
CA GLY A 155 -1.15 15.07 -0.78
C GLY A 155 -1.60 16.48 -0.36
N GLN A 156 -0.75 17.23 0.33
CA GLN A 156 -1.03 18.62 0.74
C GLN A 156 -1.14 19.60 -0.44
N THR A 157 -0.70 19.19 -1.63
CA THR A 157 -0.81 20.01 -2.85
C THR A 157 -2.20 19.96 -3.46
N ALA A 158 -3.02 18.99 -3.09
CA ALA A 158 -4.39 18.86 -3.58
C ALA A 158 -5.25 20.04 -3.10
N PRO A 159 -6.10 20.62 -3.98
CA PRO A 159 -7.02 21.68 -3.57
C PRO A 159 -8.10 21.16 -2.60
N GLY A 160 -8.80 22.06 -1.90
CA GLY A 160 -9.96 21.73 -1.07
C GLY A 160 -9.68 20.69 0.02
N ASP A 161 -10.54 19.68 0.13
CA ASP A 161 -10.48 18.64 1.17
C ASP A 161 -9.33 17.62 0.99
N GLY A 162 -8.52 17.76 -0.06
CA GLY A 162 -7.43 16.85 -0.38
C GLY A 162 -7.86 15.56 -1.11
N VAL A 163 -6.92 14.64 -1.29
CA VAL A 163 -7.14 13.39 -2.04
C VAL A 163 -7.37 12.21 -1.10
N CYS A 164 -8.34 11.36 -1.47
CA CYS A 164 -8.58 10.08 -0.83
C CYS A 164 -8.46 8.95 -1.85
N ILE A 165 -7.66 7.94 -1.55
CA ILE A 165 -7.61 6.69 -2.31
C ILE A 165 -8.65 5.74 -1.69
N ALA A 166 -9.55 5.21 -2.52
CA ALA A 166 -10.60 4.28 -2.10
C ALA A 166 -10.75 3.13 -3.09
N GLY A 167 -11.48 2.10 -2.70
CA GLY A 167 -11.64 0.88 -3.51
C GLY A 167 -10.58 -0.14 -3.15
N GLU A 168 -9.56 -0.23 -4.00
CA GLU A 168 -8.47 -1.19 -3.89
C GLU A 168 -7.24 -0.71 -3.11
N SER A 169 -6.27 -1.62 -2.98
CA SER A 169 -5.07 -1.43 -2.17
C SER A 169 -3.98 -0.62 -2.88
N PHE A 170 -3.21 0.13 -2.10
CA PHE A 170 -1.96 0.75 -2.53
C PHE A 170 -0.77 -0.04 -1.98
N TRP A 171 0.00 -0.68 -2.86
CA TRP A 171 1.13 -1.53 -2.51
C TRP A 171 2.44 -0.81 -2.82
N VAL A 172 3.33 -0.76 -1.83
CA VAL A 172 4.69 -0.26 -1.98
C VAL A 172 5.60 -1.48 -2.01
N ASP A 173 6.15 -1.78 -3.18
CA ASP A 173 7.05 -2.92 -3.43
C ASP A 173 8.41 -2.38 -3.91
N THR A 174 8.92 -1.39 -3.19
CA THR A 174 10.16 -0.67 -3.51
C THR A 174 10.67 0.08 -2.29
N HIS A 175 11.84 0.72 -2.44
CA HIS A 175 12.44 1.55 -1.40
C HIS A 175 12.33 3.05 -1.72
N ASP A 176 12.63 3.88 -0.71
CA ASP A 176 12.61 5.34 -0.78
C ASP A 176 11.27 5.95 -1.23
N VAL A 177 10.21 5.65 -0.47
CA VAL A 177 8.86 6.17 -0.71
C VAL A 177 8.43 7.07 0.45
N ILE A 178 8.04 8.30 0.12
CA ILE A 178 7.43 9.26 1.04
C ILE A 178 5.96 9.42 0.65
N VAL A 179 5.05 9.19 1.58
CA VAL A 179 3.61 9.47 1.39
C VAL A 179 3.16 10.39 2.51
N ARG A 180 2.58 11.54 2.16
CA ARG A 180 2.12 12.53 3.15
C ARG A 180 0.77 13.12 2.78
N HIS A 181 -0.02 13.44 3.80
CA HIS A 181 -1.31 14.14 3.68
C HIS A 181 -2.28 13.46 2.70
N MET A 182 -2.23 12.13 2.64
CA MET A 182 -3.13 11.29 1.85
C MET A 182 -4.09 10.56 2.77
N ARG A 183 -5.32 10.36 2.32
CA ARG A 183 -6.29 9.50 3.01
C ARG A 183 -6.42 8.18 2.26
N PHE A 184 -6.37 7.07 2.98
CA PHE A 184 -6.58 5.74 2.41
C PHE A 184 -7.82 5.12 3.05
N ARG A 185 -8.83 4.82 2.23
CA ARG A 185 -10.06 4.16 2.66
C ARG A 185 -10.17 2.81 1.97
N ARG A 186 -9.63 1.80 2.63
CA ARG A 186 -9.88 0.40 2.26
C ARG A 186 -11.23 0.01 2.85
N GLY A 187 -12.25 -0.20 2.03
CA GLY A 187 -13.57 -0.51 2.58
C GLY A 187 -14.75 -0.56 1.61
N GLU A 188 -14.57 -0.16 0.35
CA GLU A 188 -15.62 -0.25 -0.66
C GLU A 188 -15.12 -1.27 -1.71
N THR A 189 -15.76 -2.44 -1.82
CA THR A 189 -15.59 -3.52 -2.83
C THR A 189 -14.82 -4.78 -2.37
N LYS A 190 -15.56 -5.91 -2.31
CA LYS A 190 -15.11 -7.32 -2.20
C LYS A 190 -14.09 -7.65 -1.10
N VAL A 191 -14.57 -7.81 0.13
CA VAL A 191 -13.81 -8.52 1.19
C VAL A 191 -13.76 -10.01 0.85
N SER A 192 -12.85 -10.40 -0.05
CA SER A 192 -12.28 -11.74 -0.05
C SER A 192 -11.03 -11.71 0.82
N ILE A 193 -11.13 -12.25 2.04
CA ILE A 193 -9.95 -12.48 2.90
C ILE A 193 -9.09 -13.55 2.23
N VAL A 194 -8.27 -13.15 1.25
CA VAL A 194 -7.13 -13.94 0.83
C VAL A 194 -6.01 -13.52 1.77
N MET A 195 -5.65 -14.39 2.73
CA MET A 195 -4.44 -14.23 3.52
C MET A 195 -3.22 -14.35 2.59
N THR A 196 -2.90 -13.28 1.86
CA THR A 196 -1.56 -13.10 1.31
C THR A 196 -0.67 -12.54 2.44
N PRO A 197 0.53 -13.09 2.68
CA PRO A 197 1.46 -12.48 3.60
C PRO A 197 1.90 -11.14 3.01
N SER A 198 1.34 -10.03 3.49
CA SER A 198 1.74 -8.69 3.05
C SER A 198 1.69 -7.71 4.21
N VAL A 199 2.78 -6.95 4.28
CA VAL A 199 3.20 -5.99 5.29
C VAL A 199 2.07 -5.08 5.76
N VAL A 200 1.87 -5.01 7.07
CA VAL A 200 1.07 -3.97 7.73
C VAL A 200 1.84 -2.65 7.62
N ILE A 201 1.42 -1.78 6.70
CA ILE A 201 1.88 -0.39 6.67
C ILE A 201 1.05 0.38 7.71
N ARG A 202 1.65 0.70 8.86
CA ARG A 202 1.08 1.67 9.81
C ARG A 202 1.29 3.06 9.22
N LEU A 203 0.25 3.63 8.65
CA LEU A 203 0.18 5.04 8.24
C LEU A 203 -0.22 5.86 9.47
N GLU A 204 0.68 6.70 9.96
CA GLU A 204 0.31 7.72 10.95
C GLU A 204 -0.36 8.88 10.19
N THR A 205 -1.66 9.02 10.39
CA THR A 205 -2.40 10.24 10.08
C THR A 205 -2.15 11.24 11.19
N LEU A 206 -1.50 12.36 10.87
CA LEU A 206 -1.68 13.63 11.59
C LEU A 206 -2.85 14.39 10.96
#